data_AF-A0A936XDN1-F1
#
_entry.id   AF-A0A936XDN1-F1
#
_cell.length_a   1.000
_cell.length_b   1.000
_cell.length_c   1.000
_cell.angle_alpha   90.00
_cell.angle_beta   90.00
_cell.angle_gamma   90.00
#
_symmetry.space_group_name_H-M   'P 1'
#
loop_
_entity.id
_entity.type
_entity.pdbx_description
1 polymer ?
#
loop_
_entity_poly.entity_id
_entity_poly.type
_entity_poly.pdbx_seq_one_letter_code
_entity_poly.pdbx_strand_id
1 'polypeptide(L)'
;MTSIRRSFFLFLILLFTAGSGMVQAQKILPADLKKLRLKEDTLKGFSEFLNTDQLQEDRMYSDSIFTKCLVRSLLVKNSFYYPFDSVRGISKLYAPDTSFRIFSWVLSYDDYYYRQRGAIQFRTADGSLKLIPLRDVSEFTDNPRDSVRTRANWIGAVYYKIIKNQFKGRNYYTLFGFDNNSIASSMKWIEVLSFNEKNEPIFGGPFFSYEQDSIPKKSEYRFNIEFKKDTRVLVDYIDELGMILVDHLVSPDDDNGRPATFVPDGDQEGFKWENGKWMHIDKVFNFKLQDGQAPVGDPLMDAKGNKNELKLQEKTDKNKQKEIKKDDQRDQREN
;
A
#
# COMPACT_ATOMS: atom_id res chain seq x y z
N MET A 1 64.00 -7.33 -52.64
CA MET A 1 63.31 -7.93 -53.81
C MET A 1 62.06 -8.63 -53.30
N THR A 2 60.91 -8.25 -53.88
CA THR A 2 59.64 -9.02 -54.04
C THR A 2 58.95 -9.58 -52.78
N SER A 3 57.86 -8.93 -52.32
CA SER A 3 56.44 -9.19 -52.70
C SER A 3 55.93 -10.54 -52.15
N ILE A 4 54.90 -10.60 -51.31
CA ILE A 4 53.50 -10.64 -51.75
C ILE A 4 52.57 -10.37 -50.54
N ARG A 5 51.69 -9.37 -50.69
CA ARG A 5 50.42 -9.22 -49.96
C ARG A 5 49.41 -10.21 -50.55
N ARG A 6 48.70 -10.99 -49.74
CA ARG A 6 47.34 -11.46 -50.08
C ARG A 6 46.45 -11.55 -48.85
N SER A 7 45.33 -10.85 -48.97
CA SER A 7 44.20 -10.74 -48.06
C SER A 7 43.64 -12.09 -47.61
N PHE A 8 43.28 -12.18 -46.33
CA PHE A 8 42.18 -13.05 -45.87
C PHE A 8 41.34 -12.27 -44.84
N PHE A 9 40.45 -11.44 -45.38
CA PHE A 9 39.26 -10.96 -44.70
C PHE A 9 38.14 -11.90 -45.15
N LEU A 10 37.56 -12.72 -44.26
CA LEU A 10 36.17 -13.22 -44.34
C LEU A 10 35.92 -14.31 -43.28
N PHE A 11 34.80 -14.13 -42.57
CA PHE A 11 34.03 -15.10 -41.80
C PHE A 11 34.57 -15.61 -40.45
N LEU A 12 34.27 -14.84 -39.39
CA LEU A 12 33.92 -15.41 -38.08
C LEU A 12 32.74 -14.63 -37.47
N ILE A 13 31.60 -14.65 -38.15
CA ILE A 13 30.29 -14.27 -37.59
C ILE A 13 29.40 -15.49 -37.78
N LEU A 14 29.23 -16.30 -36.73
CA LEU A 14 28.01 -17.02 -36.35
C LEU A 14 28.37 -18.09 -35.31
N LEU A 15 28.16 -17.78 -34.02
CA LEU A 15 27.73 -18.73 -32.98
C LEU A 15 27.55 -17.98 -31.65
N PHE A 16 26.80 -16.87 -31.68
CA PHE A 16 26.03 -16.44 -30.53
C PHE A 16 24.63 -17.01 -30.72
N THR A 17 24.50 -18.33 -30.52
CA THR A 17 23.18 -18.92 -30.31
C THR A 17 22.63 -18.29 -29.05
N ALA A 18 21.72 -17.35 -29.24
CA ALA A 18 20.83 -16.85 -28.22
C ALA A 18 20.18 -18.06 -27.54
N GLY A 19 20.71 -18.42 -26.38
CA GLY A 19 20.00 -19.17 -25.37
C GLY A 19 18.93 -18.26 -24.80
N SER A 20 17.94 -17.92 -25.64
CA SER A 20 16.66 -17.38 -25.19
C SER A 20 15.99 -18.51 -24.44
N GLY A 21 16.38 -18.72 -23.18
CA GLY A 21 15.61 -19.53 -22.28
C GLY A 21 14.20 -18.98 -22.33
N MET A 22 13.28 -19.74 -22.90
CA MET A 22 11.87 -19.41 -22.82
C MET A 22 11.58 -19.30 -21.33
N VAL A 23 11.39 -18.07 -20.84
CA VAL A 23 10.82 -17.85 -19.52
C VAL A 23 9.39 -18.35 -19.64
N GLN A 24 9.20 -19.65 -19.42
CA GLN A 24 7.87 -20.19 -19.22
C GLN A 24 7.37 -19.50 -17.96
N ALA A 25 6.44 -18.55 -18.15
CA ALA A 25 5.59 -18.10 -17.06
C ALA A 25 5.05 -19.37 -16.38
N GLN A 26 5.36 -19.54 -15.10
CA GLN A 26 4.94 -20.72 -14.33
C GLN A 26 3.41 -20.73 -14.29
N LYS A 27 2.80 -21.52 -15.17
CA LYS A 27 1.34 -21.67 -15.22
C LYS A 27 0.90 -22.66 -14.15
N ILE A 28 -0.21 -22.33 -13.48
CA ILE A 28 -0.89 -23.26 -12.59
C ILE A 28 -1.51 -24.35 -13.46
N LEU A 29 -1.25 -25.62 -13.14
CA LEU A 29 -1.84 -26.74 -13.89
C LEU A 29 -3.37 -26.75 -13.70
N PRO A 30 -4.17 -27.16 -14.70
CA PRO A 30 -5.63 -27.16 -14.60
C PRO A 30 -6.17 -27.92 -13.38
N ALA A 31 -5.54 -29.06 -13.04
CA ALA A 31 -5.91 -29.85 -11.86
C ALA A 31 -5.64 -29.11 -10.55
N ASP A 32 -4.53 -28.37 -10.47
CA ASP A 32 -4.16 -27.58 -9.30
C ASP A 32 -5.02 -26.31 -9.19
N LEU A 33 -5.36 -25.69 -10.33
CA LEU A 33 -6.31 -24.58 -10.38
C LEU A 33 -7.68 -24.99 -9.83
N LYS A 34 -8.17 -26.20 -10.20
CA LYS A 34 -9.41 -26.75 -9.63
C LYS A 34 -9.33 -26.93 -8.12
N LYS A 35 -8.20 -27.44 -7.60
CA LYS A 35 -7.99 -27.57 -6.15
C LYS A 35 -7.99 -26.20 -5.45
N LEU A 36 -7.33 -25.21 -6.03
CA LEU A 36 -7.25 -23.86 -5.48
C LEU A 36 -8.62 -23.20 -5.41
N ARG A 37 -9.43 -23.31 -6.46
CA ARG A 37 -10.82 -22.80 -6.47
C ARG A 37 -11.68 -23.39 -5.35
N LEU A 38 -11.67 -24.72 -5.21
CA LEU A 38 -12.42 -25.40 -4.14
C LEU A 38 -11.98 -24.96 -2.74
N LYS A 39 -10.68 -24.75 -2.55
CA LYS A 39 -10.15 -24.25 -1.28
C LYS A 39 -10.47 -22.77 -1.06
N GLU A 40 -10.45 -21.96 -2.13
CA GLU A 40 -10.85 -20.56 -2.09
C GLU A 40 -12.32 -20.41 -1.65
N ASP A 41 -13.22 -21.26 -2.15
CA ASP A 41 -14.62 -21.27 -1.71
C ASP A 41 -14.74 -21.49 -0.19
N THR A 42 -13.92 -22.40 0.36
CA THR A 42 -13.86 -22.63 1.81
C THR A 42 -13.25 -21.44 2.55
N LEU A 43 -12.16 -20.87 2.02
CA LEU A 43 -11.50 -19.70 2.60
C LEU A 43 -12.42 -18.49 2.63
N LYS A 44 -13.20 -18.28 1.57
CA LYS A 44 -14.18 -17.19 1.49
C LYS A 44 -15.17 -17.25 2.65
N GLY A 45 -15.79 -18.41 2.87
CA GLY A 45 -16.75 -18.59 3.97
C GLY A 45 -16.11 -18.27 5.34
N PHE A 46 -14.97 -18.88 5.64
CA PHE A 46 -14.31 -18.61 6.93
C PHE A 46 -13.74 -17.20 7.06
N SER A 47 -13.34 -16.55 5.96
CA SER A 47 -12.92 -15.15 5.97
C SER A 47 -14.08 -14.20 6.25
N GLU A 48 -15.30 -14.55 5.84
CA GLU A 48 -16.49 -13.79 6.17
C GLU A 48 -16.80 -13.90 7.68
N PHE A 49 -16.93 -15.13 8.20
CA PHE A 49 -17.18 -15.37 9.62
C PHE A 49 -16.12 -14.75 10.55
N LEU A 50 -14.84 -14.89 10.19
CA LEU A 50 -13.72 -14.21 10.84
C LEU A 50 -13.97 -12.71 11.09
N ASN A 51 -14.60 -12.02 10.14
CA ASN A 51 -14.77 -10.57 10.16
C ASN A 51 -16.15 -10.12 10.66
N THR A 52 -17.18 -10.96 10.56
CA THR A 52 -18.58 -10.55 10.79
C THR A 52 -19.26 -11.25 11.95
N ASP A 53 -18.71 -12.36 12.46
CA ASP A 53 -19.35 -13.10 13.54
C ASP A 53 -19.39 -12.25 14.83
N GLN A 54 -20.49 -12.37 15.57
CA GLN A 54 -20.72 -11.63 16.81
C GLN A 54 -19.95 -12.25 17.97
N LEU A 55 -19.82 -13.58 18.00
CA LEU A 55 -19.20 -14.31 19.08
C LEU A 55 -17.68 -14.43 18.89
N GLN A 56 -16.93 -14.14 19.94
CA GLN A 56 -15.47 -14.20 19.93
C GLN A 56 -14.97 -15.61 19.60
N GLU A 57 -15.57 -16.62 20.22
CA GLU A 57 -15.25 -18.04 20.06
C GLU A 57 -15.39 -18.49 18.60
N ASP A 58 -16.40 -18.00 17.89
CA ASP A 58 -16.67 -18.35 16.50
C ASP A 58 -15.70 -17.64 15.55
N ARG A 59 -15.31 -16.40 15.84
CA ARG A 59 -14.19 -15.73 15.15
C ARG A 59 -12.87 -16.47 15.34
N MET A 60 -12.57 -16.90 16.57
CA MET A 60 -11.35 -17.65 16.89
C MET A 60 -11.33 -19.04 16.23
N TYR A 61 -12.48 -19.73 16.23
CA TYR A 61 -12.64 -21.00 15.52
C TYR A 61 -12.42 -20.80 14.01
N SER A 62 -13.06 -19.77 13.44
CA SER A 62 -12.91 -19.41 12.03
C SER A 62 -11.48 -19.06 11.67
N ASP A 63 -10.75 -18.27 12.49
CA ASP A 63 -9.32 -17.96 12.28
C ASP A 63 -8.46 -19.24 12.25
N SER A 64 -8.71 -20.18 13.17
CA SER A 64 -8.00 -21.46 13.23
C SER A 64 -8.21 -22.31 11.97
N ILE A 65 -9.46 -22.45 11.52
CA ILE A 65 -9.79 -23.22 10.32
C ILE A 65 -9.31 -22.49 9.06
N PHE A 66 -9.54 -21.19 8.97
CA PHE A 66 -9.08 -20.31 7.89
C PHE A 66 -7.56 -20.44 7.71
N THR A 67 -6.78 -20.27 8.78
CA THR A 67 -5.31 -20.35 8.75
C THR A 67 -4.84 -21.72 8.24
N LYS A 68 -5.42 -22.81 8.75
CA LYS A 68 -5.08 -24.17 8.29
C LYS A 68 -5.44 -24.37 6.81
N CYS A 69 -6.60 -23.89 6.38
CA CYS A 69 -7.04 -23.97 4.99
C CYS A 69 -6.13 -23.14 4.08
N LEU A 70 -5.71 -21.94 4.52
CA LEU A 70 -4.85 -21.04 3.76
C LEU A 70 -3.51 -21.71 3.52
N VAL A 71 -2.84 -22.19 4.58
CA VAL A 71 -1.56 -22.91 4.44
C VAL A 71 -1.69 -24.11 3.51
N ARG A 72 -2.76 -24.91 3.63
CA ARG A 72 -3.03 -26.05 2.72
C ARG A 72 -3.29 -25.62 1.27
N SER A 73 -3.81 -24.42 1.05
CA SER A 73 -3.99 -23.84 -0.28
C SER A 73 -2.66 -23.37 -0.86
N LEU A 74 -1.83 -22.75 -0.03
CA LEU A 74 -0.51 -22.29 -0.42
C LEU A 74 0.46 -23.44 -0.72
N LEU A 75 0.24 -24.65 -0.17
CA LEU A 75 0.98 -25.87 -0.52
C LEU A 75 0.75 -26.36 -1.96
N VAL A 76 -0.32 -25.92 -2.63
CA VAL A 76 -0.55 -26.28 -4.04
C VAL A 76 0.55 -25.64 -4.89
N LYS A 77 1.12 -26.41 -5.82
CA LYS A 77 2.22 -25.96 -6.69
C LYS A 77 1.80 -24.71 -7.47
N ASN A 78 2.70 -23.73 -7.55
CA ASN A 78 2.46 -22.43 -8.20
C ASN A 78 1.31 -21.60 -7.58
N SER A 79 0.89 -21.88 -6.33
CA SER A 79 -0.14 -21.10 -5.62
C SER A 79 0.20 -19.62 -5.47
N PHE A 80 1.48 -19.25 -5.57
CA PHE A 80 1.94 -17.87 -5.55
C PHE A 80 1.22 -17.01 -6.59
N TYR A 81 0.88 -17.54 -7.76
CA TYR A 81 0.20 -16.79 -8.83
C TYR A 81 -1.33 -16.82 -8.72
N TYR A 82 -1.88 -17.52 -7.73
CA TYR A 82 -3.33 -17.59 -7.53
C TYR A 82 -3.79 -16.45 -6.61
N PRO A 83 -4.64 -15.52 -7.05
CA PRO A 83 -4.86 -14.26 -6.34
C PRO A 83 -5.77 -14.36 -5.10
N PHE A 84 -6.64 -15.38 -5.02
CA PHE A 84 -7.67 -15.52 -3.98
C PHE A 84 -8.62 -14.31 -3.90
N ASP A 85 -9.06 -13.78 -5.05
CA ASP A 85 -9.85 -12.55 -5.17
C ASP A 85 -11.20 -12.60 -4.44
N SER A 86 -11.81 -13.78 -4.31
CA SER A 86 -13.11 -13.92 -3.64
C SER A 86 -13.01 -13.94 -2.11
N VAL A 87 -11.81 -14.14 -1.56
CA VAL A 87 -11.56 -14.15 -0.11
C VAL A 87 -11.39 -12.70 0.36
N ARG A 88 -12.47 -12.07 0.81
CA ARG A 88 -12.46 -10.66 1.26
C ARG A 88 -12.11 -10.55 2.74
N GLY A 89 -11.94 -9.32 3.24
CA GLY A 89 -11.63 -9.06 4.66
C GLY A 89 -10.22 -9.49 5.11
N ILE A 90 -9.37 -9.89 4.17
CA ILE A 90 -7.95 -10.16 4.40
C ILE A 90 -7.12 -9.45 3.33
N SER A 91 -5.97 -8.94 3.71
CA SER A 91 -5.02 -8.35 2.76
C SER A 91 -4.11 -9.40 2.14
N LYS A 92 -3.77 -9.20 0.86
CA LYS A 92 -3.04 -10.14 -0.02
C LYS A 92 -2.19 -9.35 -1.03
N LEU A 93 -1.17 -8.63 -0.57
CA LEU A 93 -0.43 -7.69 -1.42
C LEU A 93 0.81 -8.33 -2.01
N TYR A 94 0.95 -8.26 -3.33
CA TYR A 94 2.21 -8.57 -4.00
C TYR A 94 3.19 -7.41 -3.85
N ALA A 95 4.46 -7.73 -3.64
CA ALA A 95 5.53 -6.77 -3.81
C ALA A 95 5.54 -6.26 -5.27
N PRO A 96 5.91 -4.99 -5.54
CA PRO A 96 5.92 -4.45 -6.91
C PRO A 96 6.76 -5.23 -7.92
N ASP A 97 7.79 -5.96 -7.46
CA ASP A 97 8.62 -6.83 -8.32
C ASP A 97 8.18 -8.31 -8.32
N THR A 98 7.01 -8.58 -7.73
CA THR A 98 6.38 -9.89 -7.59
C THR A 98 7.25 -10.95 -6.90
N SER A 99 8.32 -10.55 -6.19
CA SER A 99 9.26 -11.48 -5.53
C SER A 99 8.63 -12.21 -4.34
N PHE A 100 7.69 -11.55 -3.67
CA PHE A 100 6.88 -12.11 -2.60
C PHE A 100 5.48 -11.49 -2.61
N ARG A 101 4.60 -12.03 -1.77
CA ARG A 101 3.37 -11.39 -1.35
C ARG A 101 3.21 -11.52 0.16
N ILE A 102 2.54 -10.56 0.77
CA ILE A 102 2.20 -10.57 2.19
C ILE A 102 0.70 -10.76 2.36
N PHE A 103 0.35 -11.67 3.26
CA PHE A 103 -0.98 -11.83 3.78
C PHE A 103 -1.04 -11.16 5.14
N SER A 104 -2.08 -10.38 5.41
CA SER A 104 -2.32 -9.83 6.74
C SER A 104 -3.81 -9.65 7.00
N TRP A 105 -4.27 -10.02 8.19
CA TRP A 105 -5.66 -9.85 8.64
C TRP A 105 -5.73 -9.67 10.15
N VAL A 106 -6.87 -9.20 10.63
CA VAL A 106 -7.14 -8.98 12.04
C VAL A 106 -7.98 -10.12 12.61
N LEU A 107 -7.64 -10.55 13.82
CA LEU A 107 -8.54 -11.32 14.68
C LEU A 107 -9.00 -10.38 15.81
N SER A 108 -10.29 -10.04 15.79
CA SER A 108 -10.92 -9.30 16.89
C SER A 108 -11.34 -10.29 17.98
N TYR A 109 -10.85 -10.09 19.20
CA TYR A 109 -11.32 -10.84 20.36
C TYR A 109 -12.58 -10.18 20.91
N ASP A 110 -12.53 -8.87 21.12
CA ASP A 110 -13.66 -8.02 21.51
C ASP A 110 -13.44 -6.59 20.96
N ASP A 111 -14.23 -5.63 21.42
CA ASP A 111 -14.13 -4.23 20.98
C ASP A 111 -12.84 -3.53 21.43
N TYR A 112 -12.07 -4.14 22.33
CA TYR A 112 -10.87 -3.56 22.94
C TYR A 112 -9.59 -4.23 22.46
N TYR A 113 -9.66 -5.51 22.09
CA TYR A 113 -8.49 -6.32 21.86
C TYR A 113 -8.47 -6.97 20.48
N TYR A 114 -7.50 -6.53 19.68
CA TYR A 114 -7.22 -7.01 18.33
C TYR A 114 -5.84 -7.66 18.28
N ARG A 115 -5.70 -8.75 17.52
CA ARG A 115 -4.40 -9.33 17.19
C ARG A 115 -4.28 -9.49 15.69
N GLN A 116 -3.14 -9.08 15.14
CA GLN A 116 -2.89 -9.24 13.72
C GLN A 116 -2.28 -10.60 13.42
N ARG A 117 -2.61 -11.11 12.24
CA ARG A 117 -2.01 -12.29 11.63
C ARG A 117 -1.26 -11.86 10.40
N GLY A 118 -0.12 -12.49 10.13
CA GLY A 118 0.67 -12.17 8.96
C GLY A 118 1.49 -13.35 8.46
N ALA A 119 1.69 -13.42 7.15
CA ALA A 119 2.63 -14.34 6.54
C ALA A 119 3.17 -13.81 5.22
N ILE A 120 4.45 -14.04 4.94
CA ILE A 120 5.09 -13.71 3.67
C ILE A 120 5.28 -14.98 2.86
N GLN A 121 4.70 -15.03 1.67
CA GLN A 121 4.95 -16.10 0.71
C GLN A 121 5.91 -15.60 -0.38
N PHE A 122 6.99 -16.33 -0.62
CA PHE A 122 7.93 -16.03 -1.70
C PHE A 122 7.56 -16.75 -2.99
N ARG A 123 7.90 -16.12 -4.12
CA ARG A 123 7.92 -16.78 -5.41
C ARG A 123 9.12 -17.73 -5.48
N THR A 124 8.88 -18.98 -5.85
CA THR A 124 9.91 -20.02 -5.97
C THR A 124 10.02 -20.51 -7.41
N ALA A 125 11.24 -20.87 -7.84
CA ALA A 125 11.51 -21.30 -9.22
C ALA A 125 10.92 -22.67 -9.56
N ASP A 126 10.64 -23.50 -8.56
CA ASP A 126 10.02 -24.82 -8.71
C ASP A 126 8.51 -24.78 -8.41
N GLY A 127 7.97 -23.64 -7.97
CA GLY A 127 6.57 -23.48 -7.59
C GLY A 127 6.22 -24.05 -6.22
N SER A 128 7.19 -24.48 -5.42
CA SER A 128 6.98 -24.98 -4.05
C SER A 128 6.63 -23.85 -3.07
N LEU A 129 6.00 -24.21 -1.95
CA LEU A 129 5.70 -23.23 -0.91
C LEU A 129 6.96 -22.82 -0.14
N LYS A 130 7.31 -21.54 -0.20
CA LYS A 130 8.18 -20.88 0.78
C LYS A 130 7.39 -19.82 1.54
N LEU A 131 7.07 -20.11 2.80
CA LEU A 131 6.21 -19.28 3.65
C LEU A 131 6.91 -18.92 4.95
N ILE A 132 6.89 -17.65 5.32
CA ILE A 132 7.40 -17.16 6.60
C ILE A 132 6.22 -16.62 7.42
N PRO A 133 5.82 -17.28 8.53
CA PRO A 133 4.79 -16.75 9.41
C PRO A 133 5.34 -15.60 10.25
N LEU A 134 4.50 -14.58 10.45
CA LEU A 134 4.78 -13.41 11.28
C LEU A 134 4.03 -13.55 12.61
N ARG A 135 4.76 -13.38 13.72
CA ARG A 135 4.20 -13.35 15.07
C ARG A 135 4.04 -11.91 15.50
N ASP A 136 2.79 -11.49 15.61
CA ASP A 136 2.42 -10.21 16.20
C ASP A 136 2.73 -10.22 17.71
N VAL A 137 3.39 -9.17 18.18
CA VAL A 137 3.71 -8.91 19.59
C VAL A 137 3.35 -7.49 20.02
N SER A 138 2.53 -6.77 19.23
CA SER A 138 2.14 -5.38 19.52
C SER A 138 1.62 -5.22 20.94
N GLU A 139 0.77 -6.14 21.42
CA GLU A 139 0.19 -6.12 22.77
C GLU A 139 1.23 -6.20 23.92
N PHE A 140 2.43 -6.72 23.64
CA PHE A 140 3.50 -6.91 24.62
C PHE A 140 4.64 -5.91 24.41
N THR A 141 4.40 -4.84 23.65
CA THR A 141 5.40 -3.87 23.26
C THR A 141 5.03 -2.47 23.76
N ASP A 142 5.82 -1.94 24.70
CA ASP A 142 5.62 -0.57 25.21
C ASP A 142 5.98 0.49 24.16
N ASN A 143 7.10 0.30 23.46
CA ASN A 143 7.55 1.22 22.42
C ASN A 143 7.71 0.48 21.08
N PRO A 144 6.69 0.52 20.21
CA PRO A 144 6.77 -0.14 18.92
C PRO A 144 7.69 0.60 17.94
N ARG A 145 8.20 1.81 18.21
CA ARG A 145 8.97 2.61 17.22
C ARG A 145 10.49 2.64 17.41
N ASP A 146 10.99 1.95 18.43
CA ASP A 146 12.37 2.10 18.92
C ASP A 146 13.39 1.14 18.28
N SER A 147 12.92 0.11 17.59
CA SER A 147 13.75 -1.05 17.25
C SER A 147 13.36 -1.73 15.95
N VAL A 148 14.35 -2.40 15.36
CA VAL A 148 14.15 -3.34 14.26
C VAL A 148 13.38 -4.55 14.79
N ARG A 149 12.43 -5.04 13.99
CA ARG A 149 11.65 -6.25 14.27
C ARG A 149 11.93 -7.33 13.23
N THR A 150 11.69 -8.56 13.62
CA THR A 150 11.84 -9.78 12.83
C THR A 150 10.48 -10.48 12.72
N ARG A 151 10.42 -11.60 11.99
CA ARG A 151 9.21 -12.43 11.97
C ARG A 151 8.72 -12.91 13.35
N ALA A 152 9.57 -12.92 14.38
CA ALA A 152 9.24 -13.46 15.70
C ALA A 152 8.70 -12.41 16.69
N ASN A 153 8.86 -11.12 16.36
CA ASN A 153 8.48 -9.98 17.19
C ASN A 153 7.94 -8.83 16.32
N TRP A 154 7.15 -9.18 15.31
CA TRP A 154 6.57 -8.25 14.36
C TRP A 154 5.52 -7.36 15.05
N ILE A 155 5.46 -6.08 14.66
CA ILE A 155 4.38 -5.16 15.07
C ILE A 155 3.28 -5.29 14.02
N GLY A 156 2.17 -5.88 14.43
CA GLY A 156 1.09 -6.24 13.52
C GLY A 156 0.39 -5.03 12.88
N ALA A 157 0.17 -5.10 11.57
CA ALA A 157 -0.78 -4.24 10.87
C ALA A 157 -1.42 -4.98 9.68
N VAL A 158 -2.63 -4.55 9.28
CA VAL A 158 -3.24 -5.00 8.03
C VAL A 158 -2.74 -4.10 6.91
N TYR A 159 -1.83 -4.60 6.09
CA TYR A 159 -1.24 -3.79 5.02
C TYR A 159 -2.21 -3.56 3.87
N TYR A 160 -2.27 -2.34 3.33
CA TYR A 160 -3.10 -2.01 2.17
C TYR A 160 -2.29 -1.53 0.96
N LYS A 161 -1.02 -1.15 1.13
CA LYS A 161 -0.12 -0.82 0.02
C LYS A 161 1.32 -1.28 0.30
N ILE A 162 2.03 -1.63 -0.77
CA ILE A 162 3.48 -1.86 -0.78
C ILE A 162 4.08 -1.07 -1.93
N ILE A 163 5.11 -0.27 -1.64
CA ILE A 163 5.97 0.34 -2.65
C ILE A 163 7.38 -0.20 -2.52
N LYS A 164 8.14 -0.11 -3.60
CA LYS A 164 9.52 -0.61 -3.67
C LYS A 164 10.47 0.54 -4.00
N ASN A 165 11.48 0.69 -3.17
CA ASN A 165 12.62 1.57 -3.42
C ASN A 165 13.91 0.73 -3.49
N GLN A 166 14.94 1.26 -4.14
CA GLN A 166 16.26 0.63 -4.17
C GLN A 166 17.31 1.63 -3.71
N PHE A 167 18.27 1.16 -2.91
CA PHE A 167 19.41 1.96 -2.48
C PHE A 167 20.65 1.07 -2.36
N LYS A 168 21.77 1.51 -2.97
CA LYS A 168 23.04 0.76 -3.00
C LYS A 168 22.87 -0.72 -3.39
N GLY A 169 22.05 -0.98 -4.40
CA GLY A 169 21.77 -2.32 -4.91
C GLY A 169 20.82 -3.17 -4.06
N ARG A 170 20.39 -2.72 -2.87
CA ARG A 170 19.43 -3.42 -2.01
C ARG A 170 18.01 -2.91 -2.23
N ASN A 171 17.05 -3.82 -2.25
CA ASN A 171 15.62 -3.50 -2.33
C ASN A 171 15.05 -3.26 -0.93
N TYR A 172 14.24 -2.22 -0.81
CA TYR A 172 13.49 -1.84 0.38
C TYR A 172 12.03 -1.73 0.01
N TYR A 173 11.15 -2.31 0.82
CA TYR A 173 9.72 -2.32 0.59
C TYR A 173 9.05 -1.50 1.66
N THR A 174 8.42 -0.40 1.30
CA THR A 174 7.68 0.40 2.28
C THR A 174 6.25 -0.10 2.31
N LEU A 175 5.82 -0.55 3.49
CA LEU A 175 4.51 -1.13 3.77
C LEU A 175 3.64 -0.09 4.44
N PHE A 176 2.39 0.03 3.99
CA PHE A 176 1.39 0.90 4.59
C PHE A 176 0.33 0.04 5.27
N GLY A 177 0.20 0.21 6.58
CA GLY A 177 -0.63 -0.61 7.45
C GLY A 177 -1.79 0.16 8.07
N PHE A 178 -2.91 -0.51 8.27
CA PHE A 178 -4.00 -0.06 9.12
C PHE A 178 -4.10 -0.95 10.35
N ASP A 179 -4.35 -0.32 11.49
CA ASP A 179 -4.57 -0.97 12.77
C ASP A 179 -5.83 -0.38 13.40
N ASN A 180 -6.73 -1.25 13.86
CA ASN A 180 -7.92 -0.84 14.58
C ASN A 180 -7.57 -0.17 15.91
N ASN A 181 -6.38 -0.40 16.45
CA ASN A 181 -5.83 0.16 17.69
C ASN A 181 -6.72 -0.06 18.93
N SER A 182 -7.78 0.74 19.09
CA SER A 182 -8.71 0.65 20.22
C SER A 182 -10.15 0.96 19.80
N ILE A 183 -11.08 0.94 20.77
CA ILE A 183 -12.46 1.39 20.55
C ILE A 183 -12.54 2.90 20.26
N ALA A 184 -11.60 3.70 20.78
CA ALA A 184 -11.65 5.16 20.70
C ALA A 184 -10.83 5.75 19.54
N SER A 185 -9.86 5.01 19.03
CA SER A 185 -8.92 5.48 18.01
C SER A 185 -8.60 4.41 16.99
N SER A 186 -8.11 4.84 15.83
CA SER A 186 -7.50 3.99 14.82
C SER A 186 -6.06 4.45 14.60
N MET A 187 -5.24 3.59 14.02
CA MET A 187 -3.85 3.91 13.73
C MET A 187 -3.45 3.49 12.32
N LYS A 188 -2.60 4.28 11.68
CA LYS A 188 -1.94 3.92 10.44
C LYS A 188 -0.44 3.84 10.64
N TRP A 189 0.17 2.86 9.99
CA TRP A 189 1.59 2.56 10.08
C TRP A 189 2.26 2.74 8.72
N ILE A 190 3.50 3.21 8.73
CA ILE A 190 4.43 3.09 7.62
C ILE A 190 5.69 2.42 8.16
N GLU A 191 6.10 1.33 7.55
CA GLU A 191 7.35 0.67 7.91
C GLU A 191 8.10 0.15 6.70
N VAL A 192 9.42 0.05 6.83
CA VAL A 192 10.28 -0.48 5.78
C VAL A 192 10.57 -1.95 6.07
N LEU A 193 10.14 -2.83 5.16
CA LEU A 193 10.54 -4.22 5.08
C LEU A 193 11.77 -4.37 4.20
N SER A 194 12.76 -5.09 4.69
CA SER A 194 13.91 -5.57 3.93
C SER A 194 14.16 -7.05 4.24
N PHE A 195 15.05 -7.69 3.49
CA PHE A 195 15.46 -9.06 3.76
C PHE A 195 16.95 -9.11 4.04
N ASN A 196 17.34 -9.84 5.08
CA ASN A 196 18.75 -10.08 5.35
C ASN A 196 19.33 -11.13 4.38
N GLU A 197 20.62 -11.45 4.54
CA GLU A 197 21.33 -12.40 3.67
C GLU A 197 20.74 -13.82 3.68
N LYS A 198 20.01 -14.18 4.74
CA LYS A 198 19.30 -15.47 4.86
C LYS A 198 17.88 -15.42 4.27
N ASN A 199 17.49 -14.31 3.65
CA ASN A 199 16.12 -14.01 3.19
C ASN A 199 15.08 -13.99 4.32
N GLU A 200 15.48 -13.68 5.56
CA GLU A 200 14.55 -13.44 6.66
C GLU A 200 14.07 -11.98 6.64
N PRO A 201 12.78 -11.72 6.89
CA PRO A 201 12.22 -10.38 6.87
C PRO A 201 12.68 -9.57 8.08
N ILE A 202 13.06 -8.33 7.81
CA ILE A 202 13.51 -7.33 8.77
C ILE A 202 12.61 -6.10 8.60
N PHE A 203 11.92 -5.74 9.67
CA PHE A 203 10.90 -4.70 9.71
C PHE A 203 11.39 -3.48 10.49
N GLY A 204 11.27 -2.33 9.87
CA GLY A 204 11.74 -1.06 10.40
C GLY A 204 13.27 -0.90 10.38
N GLY A 205 13.73 0.22 10.92
CA GLY A 205 15.11 0.69 10.84
C GLY A 205 15.13 2.22 10.76
N PRO A 206 16.29 2.88 10.90
CA PRO A 206 16.40 4.35 10.90
C PRO A 206 16.20 4.96 9.50
N PHE A 207 15.03 4.69 8.93
CA PHE A 207 14.62 5.07 7.59
C PHE A 207 13.81 6.36 7.61
N PHE A 208 13.11 6.71 8.69
CA PHE A 208 12.38 7.97 8.79
C PHE A 208 13.30 9.02 9.43
N SER A 209 13.71 10.02 8.64
CA SER A 209 14.62 11.08 9.08
C SER A 209 13.90 12.42 9.16
N TYR A 210 14.15 13.13 10.25
CA TYR A 210 13.64 14.47 10.54
C TYR A 210 14.79 15.49 10.63
N GLU A 211 15.94 15.18 10.03
CA GLU A 211 17.14 16.03 10.08
C GLU A 211 16.98 17.36 9.33
N GLN A 212 15.96 17.47 8.48
CA GLN A 212 15.62 18.68 7.73
C GLN A 212 14.54 19.52 8.43
N ASP A 213 13.93 19.00 9.50
CA ASP A 213 12.92 19.72 10.27
C ASP A 213 13.57 20.89 11.02
N SER A 214 12.82 21.97 11.18
CA SER A 214 13.28 23.12 11.97
C SER A 214 13.46 22.77 13.45
N ILE A 215 12.70 21.78 13.93
CA ILE A 215 12.76 21.25 15.29
C ILE A 215 13.41 19.87 15.23
N PRO A 216 14.58 19.65 15.85
CA PRO A 216 15.24 18.35 15.83
C PRO A 216 14.35 17.25 16.43
N LYS A 217 14.07 16.22 15.64
CA LYS A 217 13.41 14.99 16.08
C LYS A 217 14.33 13.79 15.83
N LYS A 218 14.21 12.76 16.67
CA LYS A 218 14.97 11.52 16.48
C LYS A 218 14.41 10.75 15.30
N SER A 219 15.27 10.04 14.57
CA SER A 219 14.81 9.08 13.57
C SER A 219 13.98 7.97 14.23
N GLU A 220 12.90 7.59 13.58
CA GLU A 220 12.01 6.52 14.05
C GLU A 220 12.21 5.26 13.21
N TYR A 221 12.02 4.09 13.85
CA TYR A 221 12.20 2.81 13.13
C TYR A 221 11.01 2.48 12.23
N ARG A 222 9.88 3.10 12.51
CA ARG A 222 8.62 3.04 11.78
C ARG A 222 7.81 4.28 12.15
N PHE A 223 7.04 4.78 11.22
CA PHE A 223 6.14 5.91 11.44
C PHE A 223 4.75 5.38 11.80
N ASN A 224 4.08 6.04 12.74
CA ASN A 224 2.67 5.81 12.99
C ASN A 224 1.93 7.11 13.24
N ILE A 225 0.65 7.10 12.93
CA ILE A 225 -0.26 8.18 13.26
C ILE A 225 -1.55 7.60 13.84
N GLU A 226 -1.89 8.03 15.05
CA GLU A 226 -3.10 7.66 15.76
C GLU A 226 -4.10 8.80 15.66
N PHE A 227 -5.37 8.47 15.43
CA PHE A 227 -6.43 9.43 15.17
C PHE A 227 -7.77 8.94 15.69
N LYS A 228 -8.71 9.87 15.81
CA LYS A 228 -10.09 9.59 16.22
C LYS A 228 -10.72 8.49 15.35
N LYS A 229 -11.40 7.54 16.00
CA LYS A 229 -12.14 6.46 15.32
C LYS A 229 -13.05 7.03 14.23
N ASP A 230 -13.21 6.28 13.15
CA ASP A 230 -14.06 6.61 11.99
C ASP A 230 -13.69 7.90 11.24
N THR A 231 -12.54 8.51 11.57
CA THR A 231 -12.00 9.64 10.82
C THR A 231 -11.21 9.15 9.61
N ARG A 232 -11.41 9.81 8.47
CA ARG A 232 -10.61 9.54 7.27
C ARG A 232 -9.32 10.36 7.33
N VAL A 233 -8.20 9.66 7.46
CA VAL A 233 -6.85 10.25 7.47
C VAL A 233 -6.07 9.76 6.26
N LEU A 234 -5.45 10.64 5.49
CA LEU A 234 -4.54 10.31 4.40
C LEU A 234 -3.19 9.88 4.98
N VAL A 235 -2.75 8.69 4.58
CA VAL A 235 -1.38 8.21 4.73
C VAL A 235 -1.18 7.36 3.49
N ASP A 236 -0.53 7.89 2.46
CA ASP A 236 -0.38 7.14 1.22
C ASP A 236 0.79 7.63 0.37
N TYR A 237 1.33 6.76 -0.47
CA TYR A 237 2.27 7.14 -1.52
C TYR A 237 1.51 7.68 -2.74
N ILE A 238 1.86 8.89 -3.14
CA ILE A 238 1.30 9.59 -4.29
C ILE A 238 2.33 9.52 -5.43
N ASP A 239 2.06 8.67 -6.42
CA ASP A 239 2.98 8.38 -7.51
C ASP A 239 3.35 9.64 -8.31
N GLU A 240 2.40 10.55 -8.51
CA GLU A 240 2.60 11.82 -9.23
C GLU A 240 3.56 12.77 -8.52
N LEU A 241 3.60 12.72 -7.18
CA LEU A 241 4.48 13.55 -6.35
C LEU A 241 5.78 12.82 -5.99
N GLY A 242 5.83 11.50 -6.18
CA GLY A 242 6.97 10.67 -5.82
C GLY A 242 7.25 10.63 -4.31
N MET A 243 6.25 10.88 -3.47
CA MET A 243 6.39 11.00 -2.02
C MET A 243 5.20 10.39 -1.28
N ILE A 244 5.40 10.13 0.01
CA ILE A 244 4.32 9.80 0.93
C ILE A 244 3.69 11.11 1.38
N LEU A 245 2.37 11.22 1.30
CA LEU A 245 1.60 12.27 1.97
C LEU A 245 0.94 11.73 3.23
N VAL A 246 0.96 12.56 4.26
CA VAL A 246 0.31 12.30 5.54
C VAL A 246 -0.51 13.53 5.90
N ASP A 247 -1.78 13.36 6.26
CA ASP A 247 -2.57 14.48 6.79
C ASP A 247 -1.95 14.95 8.10
N HIS A 248 -1.79 16.26 8.25
CA HIS A 248 -1.47 16.85 9.54
C HIS A 248 -2.68 16.72 10.46
N LEU A 249 -2.46 16.31 11.71
CA LEU A 249 -3.52 16.07 12.66
C LEU A 249 -3.46 17.05 13.83
N VAL A 250 -4.62 17.55 14.21
CA VAL A 250 -4.79 18.47 15.34
C VAL A 250 -5.85 17.94 16.30
N SER A 251 -5.74 18.31 17.58
CA SER A 251 -6.83 18.14 18.54
C SER A 251 -7.77 19.35 18.48
N PRO A 252 -9.05 19.20 18.14
CA PRO A 252 -10.02 20.30 18.15
C PRO A 252 -10.15 20.99 19.52
N ASP A 253 -9.93 20.23 20.59
CA ASP A 253 -10.00 20.70 21.98
C ASP A 253 -8.62 21.09 22.55
N ASP A 254 -7.58 21.20 21.70
CA ASP A 254 -6.17 21.51 22.05
C ASP A 254 -5.52 20.56 23.08
N ASP A 255 -6.12 19.39 23.31
CA ASP A 255 -5.54 18.34 24.13
C ASP A 255 -4.66 17.38 23.31
N ASN A 256 -3.39 17.78 23.15
CA ASN A 256 -2.39 17.00 22.43
C ASN A 256 -1.96 15.69 23.15
N GLY A 257 -2.49 15.41 24.35
CA GLY A 257 -2.26 14.17 25.09
C GLY A 257 -3.26 13.06 24.76
N ARG A 258 -4.29 13.32 23.95
CA ARG A 258 -5.34 12.36 23.60
C ARG A 258 -5.42 12.13 22.08
N PRO A 259 -4.58 11.25 21.50
CA PRO A 259 -4.60 10.97 20.07
C PRO A 259 -5.97 10.52 19.51
N ALA A 260 -6.83 9.96 20.36
CA ALA A 260 -8.20 9.59 20.02
C ALA A 260 -9.12 10.80 19.68
N THR A 261 -8.70 12.04 19.88
CA THR A 261 -9.45 13.24 19.46
C THR A 261 -8.95 13.81 18.13
N PHE A 262 -7.81 13.33 17.64
CA PHE A 262 -7.11 13.96 16.52
C PHE A 262 -7.86 13.78 15.21
N VAL A 263 -7.96 14.88 14.45
CA VAL A 263 -8.59 14.93 13.13
C VAL A 263 -7.72 15.74 12.15
N PRO A 264 -7.81 15.49 10.83
CA PRO A 264 -7.12 16.31 9.83
C PRO A 264 -7.55 17.77 9.86
N ASP A 265 -6.60 18.69 9.75
CA ASP A 265 -6.86 20.13 9.62
C ASP A 265 -6.88 20.62 8.15
N GLY A 266 -6.48 19.76 7.22
CA GLY A 266 -6.42 20.05 5.78
C GLY A 266 -5.03 20.34 5.25
N ASP A 267 -4.03 20.56 6.11
CA ASP A 267 -2.62 20.59 5.73
C ASP A 267 -2.07 19.16 5.57
N GLN A 268 -0.98 19.03 4.81
CA GLN A 268 -0.29 17.76 4.61
C GLN A 268 1.20 17.88 4.92
N GLU A 269 1.67 16.94 5.71
CA GLU A 269 3.07 16.56 5.85
C GLU A 269 3.44 15.55 4.77
N GLY A 270 4.74 15.27 4.62
CA GLY A 270 5.17 14.25 3.68
C GLY A 270 6.51 13.62 4.00
N PHE A 271 6.78 12.53 3.29
CA PHE A 271 8.08 11.90 3.30
C PHE A 271 8.56 11.62 1.88
N LYS A 272 9.79 12.02 1.56
CA LYS A 272 10.41 11.78 0.26
C LYS A 272 11.59 10.83 0.40
N TRP A 273 11.68 9.83 -0.49
CA TRP A 273 12.76 8.85 -0.43
C TRP A 273 14.05 9.42 -1.00
N GLU A 274 15.05 9.66 -0.16
CA GLU A 274 16.36 10.18 -0.52
C GLU A 274 17.46 9.43 0.24
N ASN A 275 18.53 9.05 -0.45
CA ASN A 275 19.71 8.42 0.15
C ASN A 275 19.42 7.20 1.05
N GLY A 276 18.37 6.44 0.70
CA GLY A 276 17.98 5.24 1.45
C GLY A 276 17.12 5.52 2.68
N LYS A 277 16.55 6.73 2.80
CA LYS A 277 15.68 7.15 3.90
C LYS A 277 14.46 7.92 3.37
N TRP A 278 13.36 7.86 4.10
CA TRP A 278 12.22 8.75 4.02
C TRP A 278 12.52 10.04 4.79
N MET A 279 12.81 11.11 4.05
CA MET A 279 13.07 12.45 4.58
C MET A 279 11.76 13.18 4.82
N HIS A 280 11.54 13.64 6.05
CA HIS A 280 10.33 14.35 6.43
C HIS A 280 10.25 15.74 5.79
N ILE A 281 9.01 16.17 5.49
CA ILE A 281 8.66 17.48 4.96
C ILE A 281 7.48 17.99 5.80
N ASP A 282 7.76 18.96 6.68
CA ASP A 282 6.78 19.53 7.63
C ASP A 282 5.53 20.11 6.92
N LYS A 283 5.68 20.69 5.74
CA LYS A 283 4.55 21.23 4.97
C LYS A 283 4.78 21.06 3.48
N VAL A 284 4.01 20.16 2.87
CA VAL A 284 4.16 19.83 1.45
C VAL A 284 3.58 20.92 0.56
N PHE A 285 2.41 21.44 0.91
CA PHE A 285 1.71 22.47 0.13
C PHE A 285 1.74 23.81 0.84
N ASN A 286 2.35 24.80 0.19
CA ASN A 286 2.49 26.16 0.71
C ASN A 286 1.51 27.13 0.07
N PHE A 287 0.33 26.65 -0.35
CA PHE A 287 -0.63 27.48 -1.08
C PHE A 287 -1.21 28.55 -0.15
N LYS A 288 -0.63 29.75 -0.20
CA LYS A 288 -1.22 30.96 0.36
C LYS A 288 -2.04 31.60 -0.73
N LEU A 289 -3.37 31.58 -0.59
CA LEU A 289 -4.20 32.52 -1.34
C LEU A 289 -3.73 33.93 -0.97
N GLN A 290 -3.42 34.77 -1.97
CA GLN A 290 -3.21 36.19 -1.70
C GLN A 290 -4.52 36.77 -1.16
N ASP A 291 -4.46 37.64 -0.15
CA ASP A 291 -5.64 38.32 0.38
C ASP A 291 -6.46 38.92 -0.76
N GLY A 292 -7.75 38.55 -0.84
CA GLY A 292 -8.66 38.96 -1.91
C GLY A 292 -8.80 37.99 -3.09
N GLN A 293 -8.07 36.86 -3.12
CA GLN A 293 -8.23 35.79 -4.13
C GLN A 293 -9.01 34.56 -3.62
N ALA A 294 -9.71 34.67 -2.48
CA ALA A 294 -10.69 33.65 -2.13
C ALA A 294 -11.66 33.48 -3.31
N PRO A 295 -11.96 32.25 -3.76
CA PRO A 295 -12.94 32.05 -4.82
C PRO A 295 -14.27 32.64 -4.38
N VAL A 296 -14.56 33.85 -4.84
CA VAL A 296 -15.89 34.42 -4.71
C VAL A 296 -16.78 33.53 -5.55
N GLY A 297 -17.82 32.95 -4.93
CA GLY A 297 -18.88 32.31 -5.70
C GLY A 297 -19.31 33.25 -6.83
N ASP A 298 -19.73 32.70 -7.96
CA ASP A 298 -20.31 33.48 -9.06
C ASP A 298 -21.84 33.42 -8.95
N PRO A 299 -22.46 34.19 -8.02
CA PRO A 299 -23.89 34.14 -7.81
C PRO A 299 -24.61 34.59 -9.08
N LEU A 300 -25.67 33.85 -9.39
CA LEU A 300 -26.59 34.17 -10.49
C LEU A 300 -27.51 35.36 -10.17
N MET A 301 -27.50 35.81 -8.91
CA MET A 301 -28.31 36.92 -8.42
C MET A 301 -27.40 38.05 -7.94
N ASP A 302 -27.86 39.30 -8.15
CA ASP A 302 -27.21 40.47 -7.58
C ASP A 302 -27.47 40.58 -6.06
N ALA A 303 -26.82 41.55 -5.39
CA ALA A 303 -26.97 41.78 -3.95
C ALA A 303 -28.40 42.20 -3.53
N LYS A 304 -29.29 42.50 -4.50
CA LYS A 304 -30.71 42.83 -4.29
C LYS A 304 -31.64 41.66 -4.61
N GLY A 305 -31.09 40.50 -4.98
CA GLY A 305 -31.86 39.28 -5.31
C GLY A 305 -32.38 39.23 -6.75
N ASN A 306 -31.99 40.16 -7.63
CA ASN A 306 -32.40 40.13 -9.03
C ASN A 306 -31.52 39.17 -9.82
N LYS A 307 -32.13 38.40 -10.73
CA LYS A 307 -31.40 37.50 -11.63
C LYS A 307 -30.56 38.31 -12.61
N ASN A 308 -29.29 37.95 -12.75
CA ASN A 308 -28.45 38.49 -13.80
C ASN A 308 -28.69 37.71 -15.10
N GLU A 309 -29.62 38.19 -15.92
CA GLU A 309 -30.07 37.51 -17.16
C GLU A 309 -28.93 37.30 -18.16
N LEU A 310 -27.99 38.25 -18.27
CA LEU A 310 -26.81 38.13 -19.13
C LEU A 310 -25.92 36.97 -18.69
N LYS A 311 -25.63 36.86 -17.38
CA LYS A 311 -24.85 35.73 -16.83
C LYS A 311 -25.58 34.39 -17.00
N LEU A 312 -26.90 34.38 -16.92
CA LEU A 312 -27.70 33.18 -17.12
C LEU A 312 -27.65 32.73 -18.59
N GLN A 313 -27.74 33.68 -19.52
CA GLN A 313 -27.60 33.44 -20.96
C GLN A 313 -26.21 32.89 -21.29
N GLU A 314 -25.14 33.52 -20.79
CA GLU A 314 -23.75 33.07 -21.01
C GLU A 314 -23.48 31.65 -20.48
N LYS A 315 -24.03 31.29 -19.31
CA LYS A 315 -23.92 29.93 -18.77
C LYS A 315 -24.73 28.93 -19.60
N THR A 316 -25.90 29.33 -20.09
CA THR A 316 -26.73 28.50 -20.98
C THR A 316 -26.00 28.22 -22.29
N ASP A 317 -25.39 29.24 -22.90
CA ASP A 317 -24.66 29.12 -24.15
C ASP A 317 -23.38 28.29 -23.98
N LYS A 318 -22.65 28.45 -22.88
CA LYS A 318 -21.49 27.60 -22.53
C LYS A 318 -21.89 26.13 -22.34
N ASN A 319 -23.04 25.86 -21.73
CA ASN A 319 -23.51 24.49 -21.55
C ASN A 319 -23.92 23.85 -22.88
N LYS A 320 -24.62 24.59 -23.75
CA LYS A 320 -24.93 24.14 -25.12
C LYS A 320 -23.67 23.82 -25.93
N GLN A 321 -22.65 24.67 -25.86
CA GLN A 321 -21.37 24.40 -26.54
C GLN A 321 -20.64 23.17 -25.99
N LYS A 322 -20.78 22.87 -24.69
CA LYS A 322 -20.23 21.65 -24.09
C LYS A 322 -20.99 20.41 -24.52
N GLU A 323 -22.31 20.47 -24.66
CA GLU A 323 -23.12 19.36 -25.18
C GLU A 323 -22.77 19.06 -26.64
N ILE A 324 -22.71 20.08 -27.50
CA ILE A 324 -22.30 19.93 -28.90
C ILE A 324 -20.93 19.25 -29.02
N LYS A 325 -19.93 19.70 -28.24
CA LYS A 325 -18.60 19.08 -28.22
C LYS A 325 -18.59 17.64 -27.72
N LYS A 326 -19.54 17.28 -26.84
CA LYS A 326 -19.64 15.94 -26.26
C LYS A 326 -20.31 14.97 -27.25
N ASP A 327 -21.27 15.45 -28.02
CA ASP A 327 -21.92 14.70 -29.10
C ASP A 327 -20.95 14.49 -30.27
N ASP A 328 -20.21 15.53 -30.70
CA ASP A 328 -19.16 15.41 -31.73
C ASP A 328 -18.08 14.37 -31.35
N GLN A 329 -17.70 14.30 -30.06
CA GLN A 329 -16.74 13.32 -29.56
C GLN A 329 -17.31 11.90 -29.44
N ARG A 330 -18.63 11.76 -29.39
CA ARG A 330 -19.33 10.47 -29.36
C ARG A 330 -19.42 9.89 -30.77
N ASP A 331 -19.77 10.72 -31.74
CA ASP A 331 -19.87 10.33 -33.15
C ASP A 331 -18.51 9.96 -33.77
N GLN A 332 -17.41 10.53 -33.25
CA GLN A 332 -16.04 10.15 -33.63
C GLN A 332 -15.55 8.84 -33.00
N ARG A 333 -16.26 8.28 -32.01
CA ARG A 333 -15.92 6.99 -31.37
C ARG A 333 -16.75 5.83 -31.91
N GLU A 334 -17.84 6.13 -32.64
CA GLU A 334 -18.75 5.14 -33.21
C GLU A 334 -18.51 4.90 -34.73
N ASN A 335 -17.61 5.67 -35.34
CA ASN A 335 -16.98 5.39 -36.64
C ASN A 335 -15.54 4.89 -36.44
#